data_AF-A0A6B0WY79-F1
#
_entry.id   AF-A0A6B0WY79-F1
#
_cell.length_a   1.000
_cell.length_b   1.000
_cell.length_c   1.000
_cell.angle_alpha   90.00
_cell.angle_beta   90.00
_cell.angle_gamma   90.00
#
_symmetry.space_group_name_H-M   'P 1'
#
loop_
_entity.id
_entity.type
_entity.pdbx_description
1 polymer ?
#
loop_
_entity_poly.entity_id
_entity_poly.type
_entity_poly.pdbx_seq_one_letter_code
_entity_poly.pdbx_strand_id
1 'polypeptide(L)'
;MKIGETEYCLSWLPLGGYVKMAGMEDFGHEERKGKPWEVQAKPRWIQMAVLIAGPAMNFFLGFLLLLTLYMSAGEYAFLDDSRVGEVKTDSPLYTAGLRPGDRILTVGNTAVNDWEEMVDAFLLQTGDVVPVEIERISAYRSDMTERMMISVELTSLPREDLGLGYYMTTEVGAIMPGMPAAEIGLQPGDVITSVNDVPVTMWWEMSREISAQPGVEISLTWQRNGEEMTERIIPASQTFNGETVGRIGIDSASKRNPISFFKAVRRSASETINLSTAIFGFVKRLVIGQESSRALAGPVGIFQMVGQSAELGFSSLLWFMALLSINLGVLNLLPIPMLDGGHLTILAIEGIIRRDLSARHKAWLQQAGFAFLLFLIIYVTFNDIGRISGWFGN
;
A
#
# COMPACT_ATOMS: atom_id res chain seq x y z
N MET A 1 26.77 -18.34 -21.03
CA MET A 1 26.81 -19.77 -20.64
C MET A 1 25.59 -20.46 -21.22
N LYS A 2 25.72 -21.62 -21.87
CA LYS A 2 24.56 -22.35 -22.42
C LYS A 2 24.34 -23.63 -21.61
N ILE A 3 23.15 -23.82 -21.06
CA ILE A 3 22.76 -25.05 -20.34
C ILE A 3 21.54 -25.62 -21.05
N GLY A 4 21.70 -26.79 -21.66
CA GLY A 4 20.69 -27.36 -22.55
C GLY A 4 20.42 -26.44 -23.75
N GLU A 5 19.16 -26.08 -23.96
CA GLU A 5 18.73 -25.16 -25.03
C GLU A 5 18.72 -23.69 -24.61
N THR A 6 18.90 -23.39 -23.31
CA THR A 6 18.81 -22.04 -22.77
C THR A 6 20.18 -21.36 -22.71
N GLU A 7 20.24 -20.13 -23.22
CA GLU A 7 21.41 -19.26 -23.09
C GLU A 7 21.24 -18.33 -21.89
N TYR A 8 22.23 -18.37 -21.00
CA TYR A 8 22.34 -17.52 -19.82
C TYR A 8 23.43 -16.49 -20.06
N CYS A 9 23.07 -15.21 -19.99
CA CYS A 9 24.00 -14.10 -20.15
C CYS A 9 23.95 -13.23 -18.90
N LEU A 10 25.11 -12.74 -18.44
CA LEU A 10 25.19 -11.68 -17.46
C LEU A 10 25.39 -10.37 -18.21
N SER A 11 24.38 -9.51 -18.19
CA SER A 11 24.43 -8.20 -18.86
C SER A 11 25.48 -7.31 -18.19
N TRP A 12 26.22 -6.55 -19.00
CA TRP A 12 27.21 -5.58 -18.52
C TRP A 12 26.55 -4.40 -17.79
N LEU A 13 25.33 -4.04 -18.21
CA LEU A 13 24.52 -3.02 -17.54
C LEU A 13 23.59 -3.72 -16.54
N PRO A 14 23.58 -3.32 -15.26
CA PRO A 14 22.72 -3.90 -14.22
C PRO A 14 21.28 -3.35 -14.32
N LEU A 15 20.71 -3.28 -15.52
CA LEU A 15 19.34 -2.80 -15.78
C LEU A 15 18.27 -3.88 -15.55
N GLY A 16 18.60 -4.89 -14.73
CA GLY A 16 17.74 -6.03 -14.44
C GLY A 16 18.03 -7.27 -15.30
N GLY A 17 17.48 -8.40 -14.86
CA GLY A 17 17.49 -9.66 -15.62
C GLY A 17 16.17 -9.84 -16.37
N TYR A 18 16.24 -10.40 -17.58
CA TYR A 18 15.05 -10.74 -18.35
C TYR A 18 15.21 -12.11 -19.00
N VAL A 19 14.09 -12.76 -19.28
CA VAL A 19 14.05 -14.02 -20.02
C VAL A 19 13.56 -13.71 -21.42
N LYS A 20 14.44 -13.84 -22.42
CA LYS A 20 14.03 -13.73 -23.82
C LYS A 20 13.41 -15.05 -24.27
N MET A 21 12.13 -15.03 -24.59
CA MET A 21 11.43 -16.24 -25.05
C MET A 21 11.70 -16.50 -26.53
N ALA A 22 11.88 -17.78 -26.88
CA ALA A 22 12.05 -18.19 -28.27
C ALA A 22 10.83 -17.80 -29.11
N GLY A 23 11.09 -17.00 -30.15
CA GLY A 23 10.07 -16.45 -31.04
C GLY A 23 9.39 -15.16 -30.54
N MET A 24 9.74 -14.59 -29.38
CA MET A 24 9.37 -13.20 -29.07
C MET A 24 10.50 -12.27 -29.54
N GLU A 25 10.28 -11.58 -30.66
CA GLU A 25 11.19 -10.53 -31.11
C GLU A 25 10.75 -9.16 -30.57
N ASP A 26 11.72 -8.41 -30.05
CA ASP A 26 11.51 -7.13 -29.38
C ASP A 26 11.12 -6.01 -30.36
N PHE A 27 11.44 -6.16 -31.66
CA PHE A 27 11.13 -5.21 -32.72
C PHE A 27 10.86 -5.96 -34.03
N GLY A 28 9.76 -5.62 -34.70
CA GLY A 28 9.18 -6.44 -35.76
C GLY A 28 10.10 -6.76 -36.95
N HIS A 29 9.95 -7.98 -37.47
CA HIS A 29 9.51 -8.26 -38.83
C HIS A 29 8.94 -9.69 -38.91
N GLU A 30 8.23 -9.97 -40.00
CA GLU A 30 7.34 -11.12 -40.20
C GLU A 30 8.07 -12.47 -40.33
N GLU A 31 7.57 -13.50 -39.66
CA GLU A 31 6.81 -14.59 -40.30
C GLU A 31 6.26 -15.55 -39.23
N ARG A 32 4.98 -15.90 -39.36
CA ARG A 32 4.23 -16.84 -38.50
C ARG A 32 4.75 -18.30 -38.53
N LYS A 33 5.93 -18.54 -39.12
CA LYS A 33 6.59 -19.84 -39.18
C LYS A 33 7.67 -19.95 -38.12
N GLY A 34 7.32 -19.58 -36.89
CA GLY A 34 8.14 -19.98 -35.76
C GLY A 34 8.23 -21.51 -35.71
N LYS A 35 9.38 -22.04 -35.29
CA LYS A 35 9.54 -23.48 -35.08
C LYS A 35 8.49 -23.98 -34.07
N PRO A 36 8.12 -25.28 -34.06
CA PRO A 36 7.06 -25.80 -33.18
C PRO A 36 7.24 -25.51 -31.67
N TRP A 37 8.46 -25.22 -31.23
CA TRP A 37 8.80 -24.87 -29.86
C TRP A 37 8.74 -23.36 -29.56
N GLU A 38 8.55 -22.50 -30.58
CA GLU A 38 8.42 -21.06 -30.40
C GLU A 38 7.02 -20.66 -29.92
N VAL A 39 6.96 -19.62 -29.10
CA VAL A 39 5.70 -19.17 -28.49
C VAL A 39 4.69 -18.75 -29.56
N GLN A 40 5.13 -18.07 -30.62
CA GLN A 40 4.27 -17.63 -31.73
C GLN A 40 3.58 -18.77 -32.48
N ALA A 41 4.15 -19.98 -32.48
CA ALA A 41 3.59 -21.15 -33.14
C ALA A 41 2.50 -21.86 -32.30
N LYS A 42 2.35 -21.49 -31.02
CA LYS A 42 1.36 -22.09 -30.11
C LYS A 42 -0.03 -21.46 -30.29
N PRO A 43 -1.11 -22.17 -29.91
CA PRO A 43 -2.44 -21.58 -29.82
C PRO A 43 -2.46 -20.29 -28.98
N ARG A 44 -3.30 -19.33 -29.36
CA ARG A 44 -3.36 -17.99 -28.74
C ARG A 44 -3.54 -18.02 -27.22
N TRP A 45 -4.28 -18.98 -26.67
CA TRP A 45 -4.46 -19.12 -25.23
C TRP A 45 -3.15 -19.49 -24.50
N ILE A 46 -2.25 -20.25 -25.15
CA ILE A 46 -0.91 -20.56 -24.60
C ILE A 46 -0.05 -19.30 -24.63
N GLN A 47 -0.09 -18.54 -25.72
CA GLN A 47 0.62 -17.25 -25.81
C GLN A 47 0.16 -16.28 -24.73
N MET A 48 -1.16 -16.20 -24.51
CA MET A 48 -1.74 -15.40 -23.41
C MET A 48 -1.29 -15.91 -22.04
N ALA A 49 -1.32 -17.23 -21.80
CA ALA A 49 -0.88 -17.80 -20.52
C ALA A 49 0.60 -17.49 -20.23
N VAL A 50 1.45 -17.55 -21.25
CA VAL A 50 2.87 -17.20 -21.18
C VAL A 50 3.08 -15.71 -20.86
N LEU A 51 2.33 -14.82 -21.50
CA LEU A 51 2.36 -13.38 -21.20
C LEU A 51 1.84 -13.06 -19.80
N ILE A 52 0.80 -13.77 -19.32
CA ILE A 52 0.28 -13.63 -17.96
C ILE A 52 1.27 -14.16 -16.92
N ALA A 53 2.07 -15.17 -17.26
CA ALA A 53 3.04 -15.75 -16.34
C ALA A 53 4.09 -14.74 -15.86
N GLY A 54 4.49 -13.78 -16.71
CA GLY A 54 5.43 -12.71 -16.33
C GLY A 54 4.92 -11.88 -15.14
N PRO A 55 3.80 -11.14 -15.28
CA PRO A 55 3.19 -10.41 -14.18
C PRO A 55 2.77 -11.32 -13.02
N ALA A 56 2.28 -12.53 -13.28
CA ALA A 56 1.90 -13.47 -12.23
C ALA A 56 3.08 -13.83 -11.31
N MET A 57 4.29 -13.98 -11.85
CA MET A 57 5.49 -14.23 -11.05
C MET A 57 5.86 -13.04 -10.16
N ASN A 58 5.58 -11.80 -10.57
CA ASN A 58 5.78 -10.62 -9.76
C ASN A 58 4.82 -10.58 -8.55
N PHE A 59 3.55 -10.95 -8.75
CA PHE A 59 2.60 -11.09 -7.64
C PHE A 59 2.98 -12.24 -6.71
N PHE A 60 3.41 -13.37 -7.27
CA PHE A 60 3.87 -14.53 -6.50
C PHE A 60 5.11 -14.21 -5.65
N LEU A 61 6.10 -13.54 -6.23
CA LEU A 61 7.28 -13.10 -5.51
C LEU A 61 6.92 -12.09 -4.41
N GLY A 62 6.05 -11.11 -4.71
CA GLY A 62 5.55 -10.16 -3.71
C GLY A 62 4.85 -10.87 -2.54
N PHE A 63 3.98 -11.83 -2.84
CA PHE A 63 3.33 -12.68 -1.84
C PHE A 63 4.35 -13.44 -0.98
N LEU A 64 5.37 -14.08 -1.58
CA LEU A 64 6.40 -14.80 -0.84
C LEU A 64 7.25 -13.88 0.05
N LEU A 65 7.56 -12.67 -0.42
CA LEU A 65 8.28 -11.66 0.36
C LEU A 65 7.45 -11.20 1.56
N LEU A 66 6.16 -10.94 1.38
CA LEU A 66 5.24 -10.62 2.47
C LEU A 66 5.07 -11.78 3.45
N LEU A 67 4.96 -13.00 2.95
CA LEU A 67 4.90 -14.20 3.79
C LEU A 67 6.16 -14.33 4.65
N THR A 68 7.33 -14.12 4.03
CA THR A 68 8.61 -14.13 4.75
C THR A 68 8.67 -13.02 5.80
N LEU A 69 8.21 -11.83 5.46
CA LEU A 69 8.12 -10.70 6.39
C LEU A 69 7.23 -11.03 7.59
N TYR A 70 5.99 -11.48 7.36
CA TYR A 70 5.07 -11.79 8.45
C TYR A 70 5.55 -12.96 9.31
N MET A 71 6.12 -14.01 8.70
CA MET A 71 6.67 -15.15 9.44
C MET A 71 7.90 -14.80 10.27
N SER A 72 8.72 -13.83 9.84
CA SER A 72 9.96 -13.45 10.54
C SER A 72 9.78 -12.31 11.54
N ALA A 73 9.02 -11.27 11.17
CA ALA A 73 8.82 -10.07 11.98
C ALA A 73 7.54 -10.09 12.79
N GLY A 74 6.59 -10.98 12.47
CA GLY A 74 5.25 -10.97 13.05
C GLY A 74 4.36 -9.87 12.48
N GLU A 75 3.16 -9.78 13.04
CA GLU A 75 2.14 -8.79 12.70
C GLU A 75 2.03 -7.73 13.80
N TYR A 76 1.65 -6.50 13.44
CA TYR A 76 1.43 -5.47 14.44
C TYR A 76 0.31 -5.84 15.40
N ALA A 77 0.55 -5.67 16.71
CA ALA A 77 -0.37 -6.09 17.76
C ALA A 77 -1.74 -5.40 17.70
N PHE A 78 -1.81 -4.18 17.14
CA PHE A 78 -3.09 -3.48 16.94
C PHE A 78 -3.95 -4.09 15.83
N LEU A 79 -3.37 -4.92 14.96
CA LEU A 79 -4.12 -5.70 13.95
C LEU A 79 -4.65 -7.00 14.53
N ASP A 80 -4.02 -7.53 15.57
CA ASP A 80 -4.41 -8.75 16.29
C ASP A 80 -5.41 -8.45 17.43
N ASP A 81 -6.25 -7.44 17.21
CA ASP A 81 -7.29 -7.00 18.15
C ASP A 81 -8.47 -6.44 17.36
N SER A 82 -9.68 -6.59 17.90
CA SER A 82 -10.93 -6.02 17.34
C SER A 82 -11.35 -4.74 18.07
N ARG A 83 -10.43 -4.11 18.81
CA ARG A 83 -10.65 -2.81 19.43
C ARG A 83 -10.60 -1.69 18.41
N VAL A 84 -11.60 -0.82 18.46
CA VAL A 84 -11.69 0.37 17.60
C VAL A 84 -11.05 1.58 18.30
N GLY A 85 -10.20 2.28 17.58
CA GLY A 85 -9.61 3.54 18.02
C GLY A 85 -10.52 4.70 17.63
N GLU A 86 -10.51 5.08 16.36
CA GLU A 86 -11.42 6.11 15.84
C GLU A 86 -12.77 5.49 15.50
N VAL A 87 -13.84 6.21 15.80
CA VAL A 87 -15.18 5.96 15.26
C VAL A 87 -15.71 7.29 14.74
N LYS A 88 -15.78 7.46 13.42
CA LYS A 88 -16.21 8.72 12.81
C LYS A 88 -17.62 9.08 13.25
N THR A 89 -17.82 10.33 13.68
CA THR A 89 -19.08 10.78 14.29
C THR A 89 -20.28 10.78 13.35
N ASP A 90 -20.03 10.85 12.05
CA ASP A 90 -21.02 10.79 10.98
C ASP A 90 -21.28 9.35 10.48
N SER A 91 -20.62 8.35 11.07
CA SER A 91 -20.82 6.95 10.67
C SER A 91 -22.09 6.32 11.28
N PRO A 92 -22.69 5.32 10.59
CA PRO A 92 -23.76 4.51 11.18
C PRO A 92 -23.32 3.76 12.44
N LEU A 93 -22.05 3.38 12.54
CA LEU A 93 -21.48 2.72 13.72
C LEU A 93 -21.51 3.64 14.94
N TYR A 94 -21.13 4.90 14.78
CA TYR A 94 -21.24 5.89 15.86
C TYR A 94 -22.70 6.11 16.29
N THR A 95 -23.60 6.20 15.32
CA THR A 95 -25.05 6.37 15.54
C THR A 95 -25.66 5.17 16.28
N ALA A 96 -25.22 3.95 15.95
CA ALA A 96 -25.60 2.72 16.62
C ALA A 96 -25.07 2.61 18.07
N GLY A 97 -24.15 3.50 18.45
CA GLY A 97 -23.64 3.60 19.82
C GLY A 97 -22.21 3.11 20.00
N LEU A 98 -21.49 2.73 18.94
CA LEU A 98 -20.07 2.38 19.01
C LEU A 98 -19.22 3.60 19.38
N ARG A 99 -18.20 3.42 20.22
CA ARG A 99 -17.31 4.48 20.70
C ARG A 99 -15.84 4.04 20.64
N PRO A 100 -14.90 4.99 20.55
CA PRO A 100 -13.48 4.73 20.76
C PRO A 100 -13.21 3.86 22.00
N GLY A 101 -12.36 2.85 21.85
CA GLY A 101 -11.97 1.91 22.90
C GLY A 101 -12.86 0.67 23.01
N ASP A 102 -14.01 0.63 22.35
CA ASP A 102 -14.84 -0.57 22.29
C ASP A 102 -14.11 -1.70 21.59
N ARG A 103 -14.29 -2.93 22.09
CA ARG A 103 -13.89 -4.16 21.40
C ARG A 103 -15.11 -4.78 20.74
N ILE A 104 -15.04 -5.04 19.44
CA ILE A 104 -16.10 -5.75 18.72
C ILE A 104 -15.89 -7.25 18.90
N LEU A 105 -16.89 -7.96 19.40
CA LEU A 105 -16.82 -9.41 19.64
C LEU A 105 -17.50 -10.20 18.53
N THR A 106 -18.63 -9.71 18.02
CA THR A 106 -19.38 -10.35 16.95
C THR A 106 -19.98 -9.32 15.99
N VAL A 107 -20.08 -9.69 14.72
CA VAL A 107 -20.83 -8.95 13.69
C VAL A 107 -21.82 -9.92 13.06
N GLY A 108 -23.11 -9.74 13.35
CA GLY A 108 -24.16 -10.70 13.02
C GLY A 108 -23.95 -12.00 13.79
N ASN A 109 -23.70 -13.10 13.05
CA ASN A 109 -23.38 -14.41 13.63
C ASN A 109 -21.88 -14.74 13.54
N THR A 110 -21.05 -13.80 13.07
CA THR A 110 -19.62 -14.01 12.86
C THR A 110 -18.87 -13.48 14.07
N ALA A 111 -18.18 -14.36 14.79
CA ALA A 111 -17.23 -13.97 15.83
C ALA A 111 -15.97 -13.38 15.21
N VAL A 112 -15.43 -12.32 15.80
CA VAL A 112 -14.26 -11.60 15.30
C VAL A 112 -13.26 -11.41 16.42
N ASN A 113 -11.99 -11.66 16.14
CA ASN A 113 -10.91 -11.56 17.14
C ASN A 113 -9.84 -10.55 16.78
N ASP A 114 -9.77 -10.21 15.50
CA ASP A 114 -8.76 -9.32 14.94
C ASP A 114 -9.38 -8.32 13.97
N TRP A 115 -8.58 -7.36 13.54
CA TRP A 115 -9.06 -6.25 12.72
C TRP A 115 -9.57 -6.71 11.35
N GLU A 116 -8.88 -7.67 10.73
CA GLU A 116 -9.24 -8.17 9.39
C GLU A 116 -10.55 -8.96 9.45
N GLU A 117 -10.69 -9.87 10.42
CA GLU A 117 -11.94 -10.58 10.68
C GLU A 117 -13.10 -9.61 10.94
N MET A 118 -12.87 -8.56 11.73
CA MET A 118 -13.87 -7.53 12.02
C MET A 118 -14.34 -6.82 10.76
N VAL A 119 -13.42 -6.31 9.94
CA VAL A 119 -13.75 -5.59 8.69
C VAL A 119 -14.44 -6.53 7.70
N ASP A 120 -13.90 -7.73 7.47
CA ASP A 120 -14.49 -8.73 6.58
C ASP A 120 -15.92 -9.09 7.04
N ALA A 121 -16.11 -9.25 8.35
CA ALA A 121 -17.40 -9.61 8.90
C ALA A 121 -18.45 -8.51 8.74
N PHE A 122 -18.08 -7.23 8.64
CA PHE A 122 -18.99 -6.15 8.25
C PHE A 122 -19.27 -6.15 6.74
N LEU A 123 -18.22 -6.29 5.91
CA LEU A 123 -18.32 -6.19 4.45
C LEU A 123 -19.11 -7.35 3.82
N LEU A 124 -19.06 -8.53 4.44
CA LEU A 124 -19.74 -9.74 3.97
C LEU A 124 -21.20 -9.85 4.42
N GLN A 125 -21.69 -8.93 5.26
CA GLN A 125 -23.10 -8.94 5.66
C GLN A 125 -24.01 -8.59 4.49
N THR A 126 -25.13 -9.29 4.45
CA THR A 126 -26.20 -9.06 3.45
C THR A 126 -27.46 -8.47 4.05
N GLY A 127 -27.58 -8.42 5.38
CA GLY A 127 -28.73 -7.86 6.08
C GLY A 127 -28.64 -6.34 6.20
N ASP A 128 -29.80 -5.67 6.16
CA ASP A 128 -29.88 -4.21 6.30
C ASP A 128 -29.56 -3.73 7.72
N VAL A 129 -29.90 -4.54 8.73
CA VAL A 129 -29.61 -4.27 10.14
C VAL A 129 -28.86 -5.47 10.72
N VAL A 130 -27.70 -5.21 11.28
CA VAL A 130 -26.82 -6.25 11.80
C VAL A 130 -26.61 -6.06 13.30
N PRO A 131 -26.91 -7.09 14.12
CA PRO A 131 -26.59 -7.06 15.54
C PRO A 131 -25.07 -7.19 15.71
N VAL A 132 -24.48 -6.35 16.55
CA VAL A 132 -23.05 -6.34 16.85
C VAL A 132 -22.88 -6.42 18.36
N GLU A 133 -22.18 -7.44 18.85
CA GLU A 133 -21.80 -7.52 20.26
C GLU A 133 -20.50 -6.75 20.47
N ILE A 134 -20.50 -5.85 21.45
CA ILE A 134 -19.33 -5.07 21.83
C ILE A 134 -19.01 -5.25 23.31
N GLU A 135 -17.74 -5.13 23.65
CA GLU A 135 -17.22 -5.05 25.01
C GLU A 135 -16.65 -3.64 25.26
N ARG A 136 -17.17 -2.96 26.28
CA ARG A 136 -16.79 -1.58 26.65
C ARG A 136 -16.35 -1.52 28.11
N ILE A 137 -15.37 -0.68 28.44
CA ILE A 137 -15.01 -0.39 29.83
C ILE A 137 -16.20 0.24 30.56
N SER A 138 -16.56 -0.29 31.74
CA SER A 138 -17.71 0.17 32.50
C SER A 138 -17.56 1.63 32.91
N ALA A 139 -18.64 2.41 32.75
CA ALA A 139 -18.69 3.80 33.17
C ALA A 139 -18.60 3.98 34.70
N TYR A 140 -18.88 2.92 35.47
CA TYR A 140 -18.89 2.95 36.93
C TYR A 140 -17.59 2.45 37.56
N ARG A 141 -16.83 1.63 36.82
CA ARG A 141 -15.63 0.94 37.30
C ARG A 141 -14.64 0.71 36.17
N SER A 142 -13.51 1.41 36.22
CA SER A 142 -12.47 1.35 35.18
C SER A 142 -11.79 -0.02 35.06
N ASP A 143 -11.95 -0.91 36.03
CA ASP A 143 -11.43 -2.29 36.04
C ASP A 143 -12.41 -3.34 35.49
N MET A 144 -13.63 -2.94 35.11
CA MET A 144 -14.66 -3.85 34.59
C MET A 144 -15.00 -3.54 33.14
N THR A 145 -15.40 -4.57 32.39
CA THR A 145 -16.01 -4.44 31.07
C THR A 145 -17.46 -4.89 31.08
N GLU A 146 -18.27 -4.28 30.22
CA GLU A 146 -19.67 -4.59 30.00
C GLU A 146 -19.85 -5.03 28.54
N ARG A 147 -20.61 -6.11 28.34
CA ARG A 147 -21.00 -6.57 27.00
C ARG A 147 -22.38 -6.05 26.66
N MET A 148 -22.55 -5.52 25.46
CA MET A 148 -23.83 -5.02 24.99
C MET A 148 -24.02 -5.31 23.50
N MET A 149 -25.28 -5.44 23.11
CA MET A 149 -25.67 -5.59 21.71
C MET A 149 -26.07 -4.23 21.16
N ILE A 150 -25.46 -3.82 20.06
CA ILE A 150 -25.87 -2.67 19.26
C ILE A 150 -26.45 -3.15 17.92
N SER A 151 -27.36 -2.36 17.35
CA SER A 151 -27.93 -2.63 16.03
C SER A 151 -27.39 -1.64 15.03
N VAL A 152 -26.63 -2.13 14.04
CA VAL A 152 -26.00 -1.29 13.02
C VAL A 152 -26.79 -1.38 11.72
N GLU A 153 -27.23 -0.23 11.21
CA GLU A 153 -27.82 -0.15 9.86
C GLU A 153 -26.71 -0.13 8.82
N LEU A 154 -26.60 -1.18 8.00
CA LEU A 154 -25.55 -1.31 6.99
C LEU A 154 -25.89 -0.65 5.66
N THR A 155 -27.17 -0.37 5.38
CA THR A 155 -27.60 0.32 4.16
C THR A 155 -27.02 1.73 4.03
N SER A 156 -26.73 2.36 5.17
CA SER A 156 -26.10 3.68 5.26
C SER A 156 -24.58 3.60 5.44
N LEU A 157 -24.02 2.39 5.52
CA LEU A 157 -22.62 2.18 5.84
C LEU A 157 -21.77 2.11 4.55
N PRO A 158 -20.81 3.02 4.35
CA PRO A 158 -19.98 3.03 3.16
C PRO A 158 -19.12 1.75 3.13
N ARG A 159 -19.17 1.00 2.02
CA ARG A 159 -18.35 -0.22 1.89
C ARG A 159 -16.86 0.06 1.69
N GLU A 160 -16.50 1.28 1.31
CA GLU A 160 -15.11 1.70 1.09
C GLU A 160 -14.45 2.19 2.39
N ASP A 161 -15.25 2.66 3.34
CA ASP A 161 -14.77 3.20 4.62
C ASP A 161 -15.84 2.98 5.69
N LEU A 162 -15.58 2.06 6.62
CA LEU A 162 -16.47 1.77 7.75
C LEU A 162 -16.54 2.96 8.74
N GLY A 163 -15.63 3.93 8.63
CA GLY A 163 -15.47 5.00 9.60
C GLY A 163 -14.80 4.55 10.89
N LEU A 164 -13.96 3.51 10.81
CA LEU A 164 -13.21 2.95 11.93
C LEU A 164 -11.71 3.18 11.75
N GLY A 165 -11.02 3.52 12.85
CA GLY A 165 -9.56 3.63 12.90
C GLY A 165 -8.95 2.68 13.91
N TYR A 166 -7.67 2.35 13.72
CA TYR A 166 -6.95 1.43 14.61
C TYR A 166 -6.86 1.96 16.04
N TYR A 167 -6.95 1.05 17.01
CA TYR A 167 -6.67 1.36 18.41
C TYR A 167 -5.16 1.45 18.64
N MET A 168 -4.61 2.66 18.48
CA MET A 168 -3.17 2.94 18.63
C MET A 168 -2.94 4.01 19.70
N THR A 169 -1.92 3.80 20.53
CA THR A 169 -1.53 4.76 21.58
C THR A 169 -0.69 5.90 21.00
N THR A 170 -0.50 6.96 21.78
CA THR A 170 0.34 8.11 21.45
C THR A 170 1.84 7.91 21.77
N GLU A 171 2.26 6.68 22.07
CA GLU A 171 3.66 6.33 22.27
C GLU A 171 4.43 6.46 20.93
N VAL A 172 5.54 7.20 20.96
CA VAL A 172 6.42 7.43 19.82
C VAL A 172 7.29 6.21 19.60
N GLY A 173 7.22 5.62 18.40
CA GLY A 173 8.03 4.46 18.02
C GLY A 173 9.29 4.84 17.26
N ALA A 174 9.14 5.65 16.21
CA ALA A 174 10.25 6.10 15.38
C ALA A 174 10.09 7.58 15.01
N ILE A 175 11.22 8.24 14.75
CA ILE A 175 11.28 9.64 14.36
C ILE A 175 11.96 9.72 13.00
N MET A 176 11.29 10.36 12.05
CA MET A 176 11.79 10.53 10.69
C MET A 176 12.89 11.61 10.65
N PRO A 177 14.07 11.30 10.11
CA PRO A 177 15.12 12.30 9.92
C PRO A 177 14.65 13.47 9.05
N GLY A 178 15.06 14.69 9.40
CA GLY A 178 14.73 15.91 8.65
C GLY A 178 13.29 16.42 8.82
N MET A 179 12.52 15.83 9.72
CA MET A 179 11.17 16.30 10.07
C MET A 179 11.15 17.05 11.40
N PRO A 180 10.16 17.93 11.65
CA PRO A 180 10.12 18.81 12.83
C PRO A 180 10.30 18.09 14.18
N ALA A 181 9.80 16.87 14.34
CA ALA A 181 9.92 16.11 15.59
C ALA A 181 11.38 15.78 15.95
N ALA A 182 12.26 15.67 14.97
CA ALA A 182 13.68 15.41 15.20
C ALA A 182 14.42 16.61 15.84
N GLU A 183 13.87 17.81 15.75
CA GLU A 183 14.51 19.06 16.23
C GLU A 183 14.19 19.35 17.71
N ILE A 184 13.05 18.86 18.21
CA ILE A 184 12.57 19.14 19.57
C ILE A 184 12.98 18.08 20.61
N GLY A 185 13.89 17.18 20.23
CA GLY A 185 14.46 16.19 21.16
C GLY A 185 13.49 15.09 21.60
N LEU A 186 12.39 14.85 20.85
CA LEU A 186 11.56 13.66 21.00
C LEU A 186 12.41 12.39 20.83
N GLN A 187 12.01 11.32 21.51
CA GLN A 187 12.68 10.03 21.49
C GLN A 187 11.66 8.89 21.40
N PRO A 188 12.04 7.73 20.80
CA PRO A 188 11.27 6.51 20.93
C PRO A 188 10.96 6.17 22.41
N GLY A 189 9.71 5.84 22.70
CA GLY A 189 9.19 5.58 24.05
C GLY A 189 8.53 6.79 24.73
N ASP A 190 8.63 7.99 24.15
CA ASP A 190 7.88 9.15 24.63
C ASP A 190 6.38 8.95 24.41
N VAL A 191 5.55 9.37 25.37
CA VAL A 191 4.09 9.31 25.23
C VAL A 191 3.55 10.72 25.12
N ILE A 192 3.00 11.07 23.95
CA ILE A 192 2.40 12.39 23.75
C ILE A 192 1.07 12.46 24.50
N THR A 193 0.91 13.46 25.34
CA THR A 193 -0.24 13.62 26.24
C THR A 193 -1.15 14.79 25.86
N SER A 194 -0.63 15.81 25.18
CA SER A 194 -1.44 16.92 24.66
C SER A 194 -0.88 17.59 23.42
N VAL A 195 -1.78 18.16 22.62
CA VAL A 195 -1.49 19.03 21.47
C VAL A 195 -2.28 20.32 21.65
N ASN A 196 -1.61 21.48 21.75
CA ASN A 196 -2.24 22.77 22.05
C ASN A 196 -3.16 22.72 23.28
N ASP A 197 -2.69 22.11 24.37
CA ASP A 197 -3.45 21.90 25.61
C ASP A 197 -4.70 21.02 25.46
N VAL A 198 -4.98 20.49 24.26
CA VAL A 198 -6.00 19.46 24.03
C VAL A 198 -5.40 18.11 24.43
N PRO A 199 -5.94 17.43 25.47
CA PRO A 199 -5.45 16.11 25.86
C PRO A 199 -5.69 15.10 24.74
N VAL A 200 -4.69 14.27 24.46
CA VAL A 200 -4.78 13.20 23.46
C VAL A 200 -4.38 11.88 24.10
N THR A 201 -5.16 10.84 23.83
CA THR A 201 -4.92 9.50 24.38
C THR A 201 -4.73 8.46 23.29
N MET A 202 -5.22 8.78 22.09
CA MET A 202 -5.17 7.91 20.93
C MET A 202 -4.41 8.58 19.78
N TRP A 203 -3.73 7.77 18.99
CA TRP A 203 -2.94 8.23 17.85
C TRP A 203 -3.77 9.04 16.85
N TRP A 204 -5.01 8.63 16.58
CA TRP A 204 -5.89 9.30 15.62
C TRP A 204 -6.28 10.71 16.10
N GLU A 205 -6.50 10.92 17.40
CA GLU A 205 -6.78 12.23 18.00
C GLU A 205 -5.59 13.15 17.81
N MET A 206 -4.42 12.69 18.24
CA MET A 206 -3.15 13.41 18.09
C MET A 206 -2.87 13.75 16.62
N SER A 207 -3.01 12.79 15.72
CA SER A 207 -2.78 12.99 14.29
C SER A 207 -3.74 14.04 13.71
N ARG A 208 -5.01 14.05 14.14
CA ARG A 208 -6.00 15.03 13.70
C ARG A 208 -5.63 16.45 14.16
N GLU A 209 -5.30 16.61 15.45
CA GLU A 209 -4.93 17.92 16.01
C GLU A 209 -3.67 18.51 15.36
N ILE A 210 -2.66 17.67 15.09
CA ILE A 210 -1.42 18.09 14.41
C ILE A 210 -1.68 18.38 12.92
N SER A 211 -2.42 17.52 12.23
CA SER A 211 -2.66 17.65 10.78
C SER A 211 -3.45 18.90 10.42
N ALA A 212 -4.29 19.38 11.33
CA ALA A 212 -5.07 20.60 11.17
C ALA A 212 -4.24 21.90 11.22
N GLN A 213 -2.94 21.84 11.57
CA GLN A 213 -2.08 23.01 11.80
C GLN A 213 -0.82 23.04 10.90
N PRO A 214 -0.96 22.98 9.55
CA PRO A 214 0.20 23.03 8.65
C PRO A 214 0.93 24.38 8.71
N GLY A 215 2.22 24.37 9.06
CA GLY A 215 3.05 25.57 9.12
C GLY A 215 2.71 26.52 10.27
N VAL A 216 1.86 26.11 11.21
CA VAL A 216 1.46 26.87 12.39
C VAL A 216 2.15 26.28 13.61
N GLU A 217 2.78 27.11 14.43
CA GLU A 217 3.41 26.67 15.68
C GLU A 217 2.36 26.09 16.64
N ILE A 218 2.61 24.87 17.12
CA ILE A 218 1.79 24.18 18.12
C ILE A 218 2.61 23.86 19.36
N SER A 219 1.94 23.80 20.51
CA SER A 219 2.51 23.28 21.76
C SER A 219 2.33 21.77 21.82
N LEU A 220 3.40 21.01 22.01
CA LEU A 220 3.37 19.56 22.15
C LEU A 220 3.84 19.19 23.55
N THR A 221 3.03 18.43 24.28
CA THR A 221 3.39 17.91 25.60
C THR A 221 3.51 16.40 25.55
N TRP A 222 4.56 15.87 26.14
CA TRP A 222 4.79 14.44 26.23
C TRP A 222 5.42 14.06 27.58
N GLN A 223 5.34 12.77 27.88
CA GLN A 223 5.92 12.19 29.07
C GLN A 223 7.08 11.26 28.71
N ARG A 224 8.19 11.36 29.46
CA ARG A 224 9.33 10.43 29.39
C ARG A 224 9.74 10.04 30.80
N ASN A 225 9.79 8.74 31.08
CA ASN A 225 10.17 8.21 32.40
C ASN A 225 9.40 8.83 33.58
N GLY A 226 8.16 9.26 33.36
CA GLY A 226 7.33 9.90 34.37
C GLY A 226 7.38 11.44 34.38
N GLU A 227 8.38 12.05 33.74
CA GLU A 227 8.56 13.51 33.67
C GLU A 227 7.80 14.09 32.46
N GLU A 228 7.12 15.21 32.69
CA GLU A 228 6.40 15.95 31.65
C GLU A 228 7.32 16.97 30.98
N MET A 229 7.33 16.96 29.65
CA MET A 229 8.05 17.92 28.82
C MET A 229 7.08 18.59 27.87
N THR A 230 7.33 19.87 27.61
CA THR A 230 6.54 20.65 26.66
C THR A 230 7.50 21.44 25.79
N GLU A 231 7.32 21.35 24.48
CA GLU A 231 8.06 22.14 23.50
C GLU A 231 7.13 22.64 22.40
N ARG A 232 7.57 23.70 21.72
CA ARG A 232 6.88 24.22 20.55
C ARG A 232 7.46 23.64 19.28
N ILE A 233 6.60 23.30 18.35
CA ILE A 233 6.96 22.67 17.09
C ILE A 233 6.10 23.24 15.97
N ILE A 234 6.68 23.39 14.77
CA ILE A 234 5.95 23.81 13.58
C ILE A 234 5.77 22.58 12.69
N PRO A 235 4.54 22.02 12.55
CA PRO A 235 4.30 20.91 11.64
C PRO A 235 4.63 21.30 10.20
N ALA A 236 5.37 20.44 9.51
CA ALA A 236 5.72 20.66 8.10
C ALA A 236 4.47 20.53 7.24
N SER A 237 4.23 21.51 6.38
CA SER A 237 3.13 21.48 5.41
C SER A 237 3.41 20.46 4.31
N GLN A 238 2.54 19.45 4.18
CA GLN A 238 2.61 18.46 3.12
C GLN A 238 1.25 18.33 2.44
N THR A 239 1.24 18.14 1.12
CA THR A 239 0.00 17.87 0.39
C THR A 239 -0.32 16.38 0.44
N PHE A 240 -1.51 16.04 0.95
CA PHE A 240 -2.03 14.67 1.01
C PHE A 240 -3.46 14.66 0.50
N ASN A 241 -3.78 13.81 -0.49
CA ASN A 241 -5.10 13.76 -1.14
C ASN A 241 -5.64 15.12 -1.63
N GLY A 242 -4.75 16.03 -2.03
CA GLY A 242 -5.12 17.38 -2.48
C GLY A 242 -5.35 18.40 -1.35
N GLU A 243 -5.24 17.98 -0.09
CA GLU A 243 -5.34 18.86 1.08
C GLU A 243 -3.95 19.13 1.67
N THR A 244 -3.74 20.33 2.20
CA THR A 244 -2.51 20.66 2.93
C THR A 244 -2.66 20.25 4.39
N VAL A 245 -1.81 19.33 4.84
CA VAL A 245 -1.82 18.79 6.21
C VAL A 245 -0.49 19.05 6.91
N GLY A 246 -0.53 19.26 8.21
CA GLY A 246 0.65 19.36 9.06
C GLY A 246 1.22 18.00 9.42
N ARG A 247 2.55 17.83 9.34
CA ARG A 247 3.22 16.59 9.78
C ARG A 247 4.48 16.90 10.57
N ILE A 248 4.65 16.22 11.70
CA ILE A 248 5.85 16.35 12.54
C ILE A 248 6.86 15.21 12.33
N GLY A 249 6.48 14.12 11.66
CA GLY A 249 7.40 13.04 11.27
C GLY A 249 7.68 12.02 12.37
N ILE A 250 6.64 11.57 13.06
CA ILE A 250 6.70 10.45 14.03
C ILE A 250 5.89 9.26 13.53
N ASP A 251 6.27 8.07 13.99
CA ASP A 251 5.49 6.84 13.85
C ASP A 251 5.14 6.27 15.23
N SER A 252 4.05 5.50 15.33
CA SER A 252 3.55 4.96 16.60
C SER A 252 4.35 3.75 17.05
N ALA A 253 4.63 3.66 18.35
CA ALA A 253 5.24 2.47 18.93
C ALA A 253 4.27 1.30 18.84
N SER A 254 4.53 0.40 17.88
CA SER A 254 3.69 -0.76 17.63
C SER A 254 4.49 -2.03 17.85
N LYS A 255 4.12 -2.78 18.89
CA LYS A 255 4.65 -4.13 19.12
C LYS A 255 4.24 -5.05 17.98
N ARG A 256 5.09 -6.02 17.66
CA ARG A 256 4.75 -7.09 16.73
C ARG A 256 4.59 -8.41 17.48
N ASN A 257 3.49 -9.10 17.20
CA ASN A 257 3.19 -10.41 17.74
C ASN A 257 3.50 -11.49 16.70
N PRO A 258 4.00 -12.67 17.12
CA PRO A 258 4.13 -13.81 16.23
C PRO A 258 2.78 -14.17 15.61
N ILE A 259 2.80 -14.51 14.33
CA ILE A 259 1.61 -14.89 13.55
C ILE A 259 1.70 -16.38 13.20
N SER A 260 0.56 -17.07 13.22
CA SER A 260 0.51 -18.48 12.81
C SER A 260 0.69 -18.60 11.29
N PHE A 261 1.22 -19.73 10.82
CA PHE A 261 1.51 -19.91 9.39
C PHE A 261 0.29 -19.69 8.47
N PHE A 262 -0.86 -20.27 8.82
CA PHE A 262 -2.08 -20.13 8.00
C PHE A 262 -2.62 -18.70 8.03
N LYS A 263 -2.57 -18.01 9.19
CA LYS A 263 -2.93 -16.59 9.28
C LYS A 263 -1.97 -15.74 8.45
N ALA A 264 -0.67 -16.01 8.49
CA ALA A 264 0.34 -15.33 7.67
C ALA A 264 0.12 -15.52 6.17
N VAL A 265 -0.27 -16.71 5.72
CA VAL A 265 -0.63 -16.99 4.32
C VAL A 265 -1.84 -16.17 3.89
N ARG A 266 -2.94 -16.18 4.68
CA ARG A 266 -4.13 -15.36 4.40
C ARG A 266 -3.77 -13.88 4.37
N ARG A 267 -3.03 -13.42 5.38
CA ARG A 267 -2.59 -12.02 5.51
C ARG A 267 -1.74 -11.57 4.33
N SER A 268 -0.79 -12.39 3.90
CA SER A 268 0.07 -12.10 2.75
C SER A 268 -0.71 -12.03 1.44
N ALA A 269 -1.71 -12.91 1.26
CA ALA A 269 -2.58 -12.88 0.09
C ALA A 269 -3.48 -11.63 0.09
N SER A 270 -4.10 -11.33 1.23
CA SER A 270 -4.93 -10.14 1.47
C SER A 270 -4.12 -8.86 1.19
N GLU A 271 -2.93 -8.75 1.78
CA GLU A 271 -2.03 -7.61 1.57
C GLU A 271 -1.59 -7.48 0.11
N THR A 272 -1.32 -8.60 -0.57
CA THR A 272 -0.98 -8.58 -2.00
C THR A 272 -2.15 -8.03 -2.84
N ILE A 273 -3.38 -8.42 -2.54
CA ILE A 273 -4.59 -7.94 -3.21
C ILE A 273 -4.82 -6.45 -2.90
N ASN A 274 -4.66 -6.04 -1.64
CA ASN A 274 -4.83 -4.66 -1.20
C ASN A 274 -3.83 -3.73 -1.88
N LEU A 275 -2.54 -4.09 -1.87
CA LEU A 275 -1.49 -3.36 -2.59
C LEU A 275 -1.77 -3.31 -4.09
N SER A 276 -2.17 -4.42 -4.70
CA SER A 276 -2.51 -4.46 -6.13
C SER A 276 -3.66 -3.51 -6.46
N THR A 277 -4.71 -3.51 -5.64
CA THR A 277 -5.90 -2.67 -5.80
C THR A 277 -5.56 -1.20 -5.59
N ALA A 278 -4.75 -0.88 -4.58
CA ALA A 278 -4.29 0.46 -4.30
C ALA A 278 -3.46 1.03 -5.46
N ILE A 279 -2.52 0.23 -5.99
CA ILE A 279 -1.67 0.63 -7.13
C ILE A 279 -2.54 0.84 -8.37
N PHE A 280 -3.47 -0.07 -8.67
CA PHE A 280 -4.38 0.10 -9.80
C PHE A 280 -5.27 1.33 -9.65
N GLY A 281 -5.80 1.57 -8.45
CA GLY A 281 -6.58 2.76 -8.12
C GLY A 281 -5.78 4.05 -8.27
N PHE A 282 -4.53 4.06 -7.80
CA PHE A 282 -3.61 5.18 -7.96
C PHE A 282 -3.32 5.48 -9.44
N VAL A 283 -2.99 4.44 -10.24
CA VAL A 283 -2.78 4.58 -11.69
C VAL A 283 -4.04 5.13 -12.37
N LYS A 284 -5.22 4.63 -12.01
CA LYS A 284 -6.50 5.12 -12.55
C LYS A 284 -6.70 6.61 -12.27
N ARG A 285 -6.50 7.04 -11.01
CA ARG A 285 -6.66 8.46 -10.63
C ARG A 285 -5.61 9.35 -11.30
N LEU A 286 -4.38 8.88 -11.46
CA LEU A 286 -3.33 9.56 -12.23
C LEU A 286 -3.75 9.81 -13.69
N VAL A 287 -4.29 8.79 -14.37
CA VAL A 287 -4.73 8.92 -15.77
C VAL A 287 -5.91 9.90 -15.92
N ILE A 288 -6.79 9.98 -14.91
CA ILE A 288 -7.94 10.90 -14.88
C ILE A 288 -7.52 12.32 -14.43
N GLY A 289 -6.27 12.53 -14.00
CA GLY A 289 -5.74 13.82 -13.55
C GLY A 289 -6.12 14.20 -12.11
N GLN A 290 -6.54 13.22 -11.31
CA GLN A 290 -6.87 13.39 -9.88
C GLN A 290 -5.65 13.18 -8.96
N GLU A 291 -4.52 12.73 -9.50
CA GLU A 291 -3.25 12.59 -8.78
C GLU A 291 -2.16 13.40 -9.47
N SER A 292 -1.27 14.00 -8.69
CA SER A 292 -0.13 14.75 -9.23
C SER A 292 0.92 13.80 -9.79
N SER A 293 1.48 14.13 -10.96
CA SER A 293 2.62 13.40 -11.52
C SER A 293 3.88 13.50 -10.64
N ARG A 294 3.92 14.43 -9.68
CA ARG A 294 4.97 14.52 -8.64
C ARG A 294 4.87 13.41 -7.59
N ALA A 295 3.75 12.70 -7.51
CA ALA A 295 3.63 11.55 -6.62
C ALA A 295 4.39 10.31 -7.13
N LEU A 296 4.81 10.28 -8.39
CA LEU A 296 5.60 9.19 -8.95
C LEU A 296 7.07 9.32 -8.53
N ALA A 297 7.63 8.22 -8.04
CA ALA A 297 9.07 8.08 -7.83
C ALA A 297 9.71 7.48 -9.09
N GLY A 298 10.79 8.10 -9.55
CA GLY A 298 11.61 7.59 -10.66
C GLY A 298 12.72 6.67 -10.18
N PRO A 299 13.61 6.24 -11.08
CA PRO A 299 14.72 5.35 -10.72
C PRO A 299 15.63 5.90 -9.62
N VAL A 300 15.84 7.23 -9.58
CA VAL A 300 16.69 7.88 -8.58
C VAL A 300 16.00 7.90 -7.22
N GLY A 301 14.72 8.26 -7.17
CA GLY A 301 13.92 8.24 -5.96
C GLY A 301 13.77 6.82 -5.40
N ILE A 302 13.54 5.82 -6.27
CA ILE A 302 13.49 4.41 -5.86
C ILE A 302 14.82 3.98 -5.23
N PHE A 303 15.96 4.33 -5.82
CA PHE A 303 17.28 4.00 -5.26
C PHE A 303 17.46 4.57 -3.85
N GLN A 304 17.05 5.82 -3.62
CA GLN A 304 17.09 6.44 -2.29
C GLN A 304 16.15 5.73 -1.29
N MET A 305 14.93 5.40 -1.72
CA MET A 305 13.96 4.69 -0.88
C MET A 305 14.47 3.30 -0.48
N VAL A 306 15.13 2.56 -1.40
CA VAL A 306 15.80 1.30 -1.05
C VAL A 306 16.84 1.52 0.06
N GLY A 307 17.66 2.57 -0.06
CA GLY A 307 18.67 2.91 0.96
C GLY A 307 18.03 3.21 2.32
N GLN A 308 17.01 4.07 2.34
CA GLN A 308 16.28 4.41 3.56
C GLN A 308 15.60 3.19 4.18
N SER A 309 14.96 2.33 3.38
CA SER A 309 14.36 1.09 3.88
C SER A 309 15.41 0.13 4.43
N ALA A 310 16.62 0.08 3.86
CA ALA A 310 17.71 -0.73 4.41
C ALA A 310 18.21 -0.19 5.76
N GLU A 311 18.28 1.14 5.93
CA GLU A 311 18.61 1.78 7.21
C GLU A 311 17.57 1.51 8.30
N LEU A 312 16.28 1.50 7.92
CA LEU A 312 15.16 1.14 8.81
C LEU A 312 15.14 -0.36 9.19
N GLY A 313 15.93 -1.18 8.50
CA GLY A 313 16.15 -2.58 8.81
C GLY A 313 15.51 -3.56 7.82
N PHE A 314 15.85 -4.83 8.00
CA PHE A 314 15.54 -5.88 7.03
C PHE A 314 14.04 -6.06 6.76
N SER A 315 13.19 -5.89 7.76
CA SER A 315 11.73 -5.97 7.62
C SER A 315 11.18 -4.87 6.70
N SER A 316 11.70 -3.64 6.80
CA SER A 316 11.31 -2.53 5.92
C SER A 316 11.75 -2.80 4.47
N LEU A 317 12.97 -3.32 4.31
CA LEU A 317 13.49 -3.71 3.00
C LEU A 317 12.65 -4.81 2.34
N LEU A 318 12.25 -5.86 3.09
CA LEU A 318 11.36 -6.92 2.57
C LEU A 318 10.00 -6.37 2.12
N TRP A 319 9.38 -5.51 2.92
CA TRP A 319 8.11 -4.86 2.56
C TRP A 319 8.27 -4.02 1.29
N PHE A 320 9.34 -3.24 1.19
CA PHE A 320 9.59 -2.39 0.03
C PHE A 320 9.86 -3.21 -1.24
N MET A 321 10.62 -4.31 -1.15
CA MET A 321 10.81 -5.23 -2.27
C MET A 321 9.49 -5.88 -2.70
N ALA A 322 8.63 -6.24 -1.76
CA ALA A 322 7.30 -6.78 -2.08
C ALA A 322 6.44 -5.73 -2.81
N LEU A 323 6.43 -4.49 -2.32
CA LEU A 323 5.75 -3.36 -2.97
C LEU A 323 6.23 -3.17 -4.40
N LEU A 324 7.54 -3.10 -4.64
CA LEU A 324 8.12 -2.93 -5.98
C LEU A 324 7.76 -4.11 -6.90
N SER A 325 7.82 -5.34 -6.40
CA SER A 325 7.45 -6.55 -7.15
C SER A 325 5.98 -6.47 -7.58
N ILE A 326 5.06 -6.23 -6.65
CA ILE A 326 3.62 -6.12 -6.93
C ILE A 326 3.35 -4.96 -7.89
N ASN A 327 4.00 -3.81 -7.70
CA ASN A 327 3.88 -2.65 -8.58
C ASN A 327 4.27 -2.99 -10.02
N LEU A 328 5.42 -3.64 -10.22
CA LEU A 328 5.85 -4.08 -11.55
C LEU A 328 4.86 -5.10 -12.15
N GLY A 329 4.28 -5.98 -11.34
CA GLY A 329 3.20 -6.88 -11.75
C GLY A 329 1.96 -6.14 -12.25
N VAL A 330 1.46 -5.16 -11.50
CA VAL A 330 0.29 -4.35 -11.88
C VAL A 330 0.58 -3.52 -13.13
N LEU A 331 1.72 -2.84 -13.19
CA LEU A 331 2.10 -2.03 -14.35
C LEU A 331 2.23 -2.88 -15.61
N ASN A 332 2.82 -4.08 -15.51
CA ASN A 332 2.96 -4.98 -16.65
C ASN A 332 1.61 -5.54 -17.13
N LEU A 333 0.53 -5.48 -16.34
CA LEU A 333 -0.82 -5.85 -16.81
C LEU A 333 -1.55 -4.71 -17.52
N LEU A 334 -1.06 -3.47 -17.45
CA LEU A 334 -1.70 -2.34 -18.11
C LEU A 334 -1.70 -2.51 -19.63
N PRO A 335 -2.73 -2.00 -20.35
CA PRO A 335 -2.82 -2.07 -21.80
C PRO A 335 -1.91 -1.03 -22.48
N ILE A 336 -0.64 -0.95 -22.05
CA ILE A 336 0.37 -0.05 -22.57
C ILE A 336 1.26 -0.85 -23.54
N PRO A 337 1.43 -0.41 -24.80
CA PRO A 337 2.32 -1.09 -25.73
C PRO A 337 3.76 -1.14 -25.19
N MET A 338 4.51 -2.21 -25.51
CA MET A 338 5.81 -2.60 -24.93
C MET A 338 5.72 -3.39 -23.61
N LEU A 339 4.63 -3.29 -22.86
CA LEU A 339 4.39 -4.13 -21.67
C LEU A 339 3.61 -5.40 -22.03
N ASP A 340 3.68 -6.42 -21.18
CA ASP A 340 2.98 -7.71 -21.37
C ASP A 340 1.47 -7.52 -21.57
N GLY A 341 0.84 -6.61 -20.82
CA GLY A 341 -0.57 -6.24 -20.93
C GLY A 341 -0.94 -5.61 -22.27
N GLY A 342 -0.01 -4.86 -22.89
CA GLY A 342 -0.16 -4.38 -24.27
C GLY A 342 -0.20 -5.51 -25.28
N HIS A 343 0.69 -6.50 -25.14
CA HIS A 343 0.69 -7.71 -25.97
C HIS A 343 -0.56 -8.57 -25.78
N LEU A 344 -1.02 -8.72 -24.53
CA LEU A 344 -2.28 -9.39 -24.20
C LEU A 344 -3.47 -8.68 -24.85
N THR A 345 -3.49 -7.35 -24.80
CA THR A 345 -4.54 -6.53 -25.43
C THR A 345 -4.58 -6.75 -26.94
N ILE A 346 -3.41 -6.75 -27.59
CA ILE A 346 -3.31 -7.03 -29.03
C ILE A 346 -3.85 -8.44 -29.35
N LEU A 347 -3.41 -9.46 -28.61
CA LEU A 347 -3.87 -10.85 -28.82
C LEU A 347 -5.37 -11.00 -28.58
N ALA A 348 -5.93 -10.29 -27.59
CA ALA A 348 -7.37 -10.27 -27.33
C ALA A 348 -8.14 -9.66 -28.51
N ILE A 349 -7.67 -8.52 -29.04
CA ILE A 349 -8.24 -7.86 -30.22
C ILE A 349 -8.18 -8.79 -31.44
N GLU A 350 -7.04 -9.43 -31.70
CA GLU A 350 -6.89 -10.38 -32.80
C GLU A 350 -7.77 -11.63 -32.63
N GLY A 351 -7.99 -12.05 -31.37
CA GLY A 351 -8.96 -13.07 -30.96
C GLY A 351 -10.38 -12.72 -31.39
N ILE A 352 -10.83 -11.51 -31.05
CA ILE A 352 -12.17 -11.01 -31.34
C ILE A 352 -12.38 -10.81 -32.84
N ILE A 353 -11.44 -10.13 -33.52
CA ILE A 353 -11.55 -9.83 -34.95
C ILE A 353 -11.25 -11.08 -35.80
N ARG A 354 -10.78 -12.17 -35.19
CA ARG A 354 -10.38 -13.43 -35.85
C ARG A 354 -9.39 -13.24 -37.01
N ARG A 355 -8.64 -12.12 -37.00
CA ARG A 355 -7.59 -11.78 -37.97
C ARG A 355 -6.42 -11.16 -37.23
N ASP A 356 -5.24 -11.24 -37.81
CA ASP A 356 -4.06 -10.59 -37.26
C ASP A 356 -3.98 -9.13 -37.70
N LEU A 357 -3.47 -8.28 -36.81
CA LEU A 357 -3.02 -6.95 -37.16
C LEU A 357 -1.75 -7.08 -38.00
N SER A 358 -1.60 -6.21 -39.01
CA SER A 358 -0.40 -6.24 -39.84
C SER A 358 0.84 -5.93 -39.00
N ALA A 359 1.98 -6.51 -39.38
CA ALA A 359 3.26 -6.31 -38.69
C ALA A 359 3.62 -4.82 -38.54
N ARG A 360 3.28 -4.01 -39.56
CA ARG A 360 3.47 -2.56 -39.54
C ARG A 360 2.71 -1.86 -38.40
N HIS A 361 1.44 -2.24 -38.16
CA HIS A 361 0.66 -1.65 -37.06
C HIS A 361 1.19 -2.08 -35.70
N LYS A 362 1.60 -3.34 -35.54
CA LYS A 362 2.20 -3.84 -34.30
C LYS A 362 3.52 -3.11 -33.99
N ALA A 363 4.39 -2.99 -34.98
CA ALA A 363 5.67 -2.30 -34.84
C ALA A 363 5.48 -0.82 -34.46
N TRP A 364 4.55 -0.12 -35.11
CA TRP A 364 4.27 1.27 -34.78
C TRP A 364 3.72 1.42 -33.35
N LEU A 365 2.79 0.54 -32.95
CA LEU A 365 2.22 0.54 -31.62
C LEU A 365 3.30 0.28 -30.55
N GLN A 366 4.20 -0.69 -30.76
CA GLN A 366 5.34 -0.96 -29.88
C GLN A 366 6.30 0.22 -29.78
N GLN A 367 6.69 0.83 -30.92
CA GLN A 367 7.58 1.99 -30.95
C GLN A 367 6.96 3.20 -30.22
N ALA A 368 5.66 3.44 -30.43
CA ALA A 368 4.94 4.49 -29.71
C ALA A 368 4.93 4.24 -28.20
N GLY A 369 4.67 3.00 -27.77
CA GLY A 369 4.73 2.61 -26.36
C GLY A 369 6.12 2.76 -25.76
N PHE A 370 7.16 2.30 -26.46
CA PHE A 370 8.55 2.47 -26.04
C PHE A 370 8.93 3.95 -25.89
N ALA A 371 8.60 4.77 -26.88
CA ALA A 371 8.86 6.21 -26.83
C ALA A 371 8.13 6.89 -25.67
N PHE A 372 6.88 6.47 -25.41
CA PHE A 372 6.09 6.94 -24.27
C PHE A 372 6.71 6.54 -22.93
N LEU A 373 7.11 5.28 -22.76
CA LEU A 373 7.76 4.78 -21.53
C LEU A 373 9.09 5.50 -21.30
N LEU A 374 9.90 5.68 -22.34
CA LEU A 374 11.16 6.41 -22.24
C LEU A 374 10.93 7.87 -21.84
N PHE A 375 9.94 8.54 -22.45
CA PHE A 375 9.53 9.88 -22.05
C PHE A 375 9.11 9.93 -20.58
N LEU A 376 8.30 8.97 -20.12
CA LEU A 376 7.84 8.92 -18.73
C LEU A 376 9.03 8.72 -17.76
N ILE A 377 9.95 7.80 -18.06
CA ILE A 377 11.15 7.57 -17.24
C ILE A 377 11.98 8.85 -17.14
N ILE A 378 12.24 9.53 -18.27
CA ILE A 378 12.99 10.79 -18.30
C ILE A 378 12.26 11.87 -17.49
N TYR A 379 10.95 12.01 -17.69
CA TYR A 379 10.12 13.00 -17.02
C TYR A 379 10.14 12.82 -15.49
N VAL A 380 9.91 11.59 -15.01
CA VAL A 380 9.91 11.31 -13.56
C VAL A 380 11.33 11.42 -13.00
N THR A 381 12.36 10.99 -13.73
CA THR A 381 13.76 11.18 -13.30
C THR A 381 14.12 12.65 -13.15
N PHE A 382 13.67 13.52 -14.06
CA PHE A 382 13.88 14.96 -13.95
C PHE A 382 13.18 15.55 -12.71
N ASN A 383 11.98 15.04 -12.40
CA ASN A 383 11.24 15.41 -11.19
C ASN A 383 11.96 14.98 -9.91
N ASP A 384 12.48 13.75 -9.87
CA ASP A 384 13.31 13.25 -8.76
C ASP A 384 14.54 14.15 -8.53
N ILE A 385 15.30 14.43 -9.59
CA ILE A 385 16.51 15.26 -9.50
C ILE A 385 16.15 16.66 -8.99
N GLY A 386 15.09 17.27 -9.55
CA GLY A 386 14.64 18.59 -9.13
C GLY A 386 14.23 18.67 -7.66
N ARG A 387 13.67 17.57 -7.11
CA ARG A 387 13.35 17.43 -5.69
C ARG A 387 14.59 17.31 -4.82
N ILE A 388 15.57 16.51 -5.26
CA ILE A 388 16.82 16.26 -4.52
C ILE A 388 17.72 17.50 -4.51
N SER A 389 17.79 18.24 -5.62
CA SER A 389 18.65 19.41 -5.75
C SER A 389 18.01 20.71 -5.24
N GLY A 390 16.76 20.65 -4.74
CA GLY A 390 16.00 21.83 -4.28
C GLY A 390 15.71 22.85 -5.37
N TRP A 391 15.72 22.44 -6.65
CA TRP A 391 15.59 23.37 -7.79
C TRP A 391 14.15 23.87 -7.98
N PHE A 392 13.19 23.07 -7.53
CA PHE A 392 11.79 23.46 -7.41
C PHE A 392 11.51 23.69 -5.93
N GLY A 393 11.57 24.94 -5.49
CA GLY A 393 11.20 25.32 -4.13
C GLY A 393 9.74 24.93 -3.82
N ASN A 394 9.55 24.39 -2.61
CA ASN A 394 8.32 24.06 -1.88
C ASN A 394 7.01 23.96 -2.65
#